data_AF-A0A434CHR6-F1
#
_entry.id   AF-A0A434CHR6-F1
#
_cell.length_a   1.000
_cell.length_b   1.000
_cell.length_c   1.000
_cell.angle_alpha   90.00
_cell.angle_beta   90.00
_cell.angle_gamma   90.00
#
_symmetry.space_group_name_H-M   'P 1'
#
loop_
_entity.id
_entity.type
_entity.pdbx_description
1 polymer ?
#
loop_
_entity_poly.entity_id
_entity_poly.type
_entity_poly.pdbx_seq_one_letter_code
_entity_poly.pdbx_strand_id
1 'polypeptide(L)' 'NLDQATGRQVADLLFAKAAERGMTLVLVTHDPALAARCSRQVSMRSGRIEAPAPVKVTA' A
#
# COMPACT_ATOMS: atom_id res chain seq x y z
N ASN A 1 -15.07 -2.45 -6.32
CA ASN A 1 -15.39 -3.78 -6.89
C ASN A 1 -15.07 -4.96 -5.96
N LEU A 2 -14.51 -4.74 -4.77
CA LEU A 2 -14.38 -5.76 -3.72
C LEU A 2 -14.85 -5.15 -2.41
N ASP A 3 -15.45 -5.97 -1.54
CA ASP A 3 -15.69 -5.59 -0.16
C ASP A 3 -14.37 -5.54 0.63
N GLN A 4 -14.42 -4.95 1.82
CA GLN A 4 -13.21 -4.73 2.63
C GLN A 4 -12.54 -6.04 3.07
N ALA A 5 -13.31 -7.07 3.40
CA ALA A 5 -12.78 -8.34 3.89
C ALA A 5 -12.07 -9.09 2.75
N THR A 6 -12.72 -9.21 1.61
CA THR A 6 -12.13 -9.82 0.41
C THR A 6 -10.91 -9.03 -0.07
N GLY A 7 -11.00 -7.69 -0.08
CA GLY A 7 -9.88 -6.83 -0.45
C GLY A 7 -8.64 -7.03 0.42
N ARG A 8 -8.85 -7.25 1.73
CA ARG A 8 -7.75 -7.51 2.68
C ARG A 8 -7.06 -8.85 2.44
N GLN A 9 -7.84 -9.91 2.20
CA GLN A 9 -7.29 -11.24 1.87
C GLN A 9 -6.46 -11.21 0.59
N VAL A 10 -6.96 -10.56 -0.47
CA VAL A 10 -6.21 -10.39 -1.72
C VAL A 10 -4.91 -9.63 -1.46
N ALA A 11 -4.95 -8.55 -0.69
CA ALA A 11 -3.75 -7.79 -0.40
C ALA A 11 -2.74 -8.59 0.43
N ASP A 12 -3.18 -9.42 1.38
CA ASP A 12 -2.31 -10.33 2.14
C ASP A 12 -1.52 -11.26 1.21
N LEU A 13 -2.20 -11.85 0.22
CA LEU A 13 -1.56 -12.69 -0.80
C LEU A 13 -0.56 -11.90 -1.64
N LEU A 14 -0.90 -10.67 -2.06
CA LEU A 14 -0.01 -9.83 -2.85
C LEU A 14 1.26 -9.44 -2.08
N PHE A 15 1.13 -9.06 -0.81
CA PHE A 15 2.29 -8.74 0.04
C PHE A 15 3.20 -9.97 0.23
N ALA A 16 2.62 -11.14 0.51
CA ALA A 16 3.39 -12.36 0.65
C ALA A 16 4.16 -12.70 -0.64
N LYS A 17 3.49 -12.63 -1.80
CA LYS A 17 4.13 -12.92 -3.09
C LYS A 17 5.21 -11.88 -3.46
N ALA A 18 4.99 -10.61 -3.12
CA ALA A 18 6.00 -9.58 -3.34
C ALA A 18 7.26 -9.84 -2.50
N ALA A 19 7.11 -10.21 -1.23
CA ALA A 19 8.22 -10.58 -0.35
C ALA A 19 8.94 -11.85 -0.82
N GLU A 20 8.20 -12.92 -1.11
CA GLU A 20 8.75 -14.20 -1.59
C GLU A 20 9.61 -14.06 -2.86
N ARG A 21 9.24 -13.12 -3.74
CA ARG A 21 9.87 -12.95 -5.06
C ARG A 21 10.80 -11.75 -5.15
N GLY A 22 10.96 -10.98 -4.07
CA GLY A 22 11.70 -9.71 -4.10
C GLY A 22 11.13 -8.68 -5.09
N MET A 23 9.81 -8.69 -5.31
CA MET A 23 9.15 -7.79 -6.25
C MET A 23 8.80 -6.46 -5.61
N THR A 24 8.80 -5.39 -6.42
CA THR A 24 8.23 -4.11 -6.01
C THR A 24 6.71 -4.14 -6.18
N LEU A 25 5.97 -3.84 -5.11
CA LEU A 25 4.50 -3.73 -5.10
C LEU A 25 4.09 -2.26 -4.97
N VAL A 26 3.29 -1.77 -5.92
CA VAL A 26 2.60 -0.48 -5.83
C VAL A 26 1.12 -0.74 -5.61
N LEU A 27 0.55 -0.16 -4.54
CA LEU A 27 -0.84 -0.34 -4.17
C LEU A 27 -1.53 1.02 -4.05
N VAL A 28 -2.70 1.14 -4.67
CA VAL A 28 -3.61 2.29 -4.51
C VAL A 28 -4.79 1.83 -3.67
N THR A 29 -5.03 2.52 -2.55
CA THR A 29 -6.11 2.16 -1.62
C THR A 29 -6.64 3.38 -0.89
N HIS A 30 -7.92 3.33 -0.52
CA HIS A 30 -8.54 4.26 0.44
C HIS A 30 -8.54 3.71 1.87
N ASP A 31 -8.11 2.45 2.08
CA ASP A 31 -8.02 1.84 3.40
C ASP A 31 -6.69 2.22 4.09
N PRO A 32 -6.72 3.02 5.18
CA PRO A 32 -5.52 3.46 5.87
C PRO A 32 -4.77 2.32 6.58
N ALA A 33 -5.46 1.26 7.02
CA ALA A 33 -4.82 0.11 7.64
C ALA A 33 -4.03 -0.70 6.61
N LEU A 34 -4.50 -0.73 5.35
CA LEU A 34 -3.75 -1.37 4.28
C LEU A 34 -2.55 -0.52 3.84
N ALA A 35 -2.74 0.79 3.68
CA ALA A 35 -1.65 1.72 3.39
C ALA A 35 -0.55 1.71 4.46
N ALA A 36 -0.92 1.51 5.73
CA ALA A 36 0.01 1.39 6.86
C ALA A 36 1.05 0.26 6.73
N ARG A 37 0.75 -0.77 5.92
CA ARG A 37 1.64 -1.91 5.66
C ARG A 37 2.67 -1.65 4.57
N CYS A 38 2.48 -0.61 3.75
CA CYS A 38 3.46 -0.20 2.76
C CYS A 38 4.65 0.49 3.42
N SER A 39 5.86 0.26 2.91
CA SER A 39 7.08 0.93 3.37
C SER A 39 7.05 2.44 3.12
N ARG A 40 6.34 2.87 2.08
CA ARG A 40 6.13 4.27 1.73
C ARG A 40 4.65 4.54 1.46
N GLN A 41 4.18 5.70 1.93
CA GLN A 41 2.84 6.21 1.65
C GLN A 41 2.97 7.51 0.85
N VAL A 42 2.15 7.64 -0.19
CA VAL A 42 2.09 8.84 -1.03
C VAL A 42 0.63 9.24 -1.15
N SER A 43 0.30 10.42 -0.62
CA SER A 43 -1.03 11.00 -0.76
C SER A 43 -1.13 11.76 -2.08
N MET A 44 -2.26 11.62 -2.76
CA MET A 44 -2.55 12.32 -4.01
C MET A 44 -3.91 12.99 -3.92
N ARG A 45 -3.98 14.25 -4.37
CA ARG A 45 -5.22 15.01 -4.50
C ARG A 45 -5.22 15.77 -5.82
N SER A 46 -6.32 15.64 -6.56
CA SER A 46 -6.52 16.37 -7.83
C SER A 46 -5.36 16.19 -8.82
N GLY A 47 -4.85 14.97 -8.95
CA GLY A 47 -3.73 14.63 -9.84
C GLY A 47 -2.36 15.13 -9.39
N ARG A 48 -2.25 15.68 -8.17
CA ARG A 48 -0.98 16.14 -7.59
C ARG A 48 -0.64 15.32 -6.36
N ILE A 49 0.64 14.98 -6.23
CA ILE A 49 1.19 14.42 -5.00
C ILE A 49 1.14 15.54 -3.94
N GLU A 50 0.45 15.28 -2.83
CA GLU A 50 0.50 16.16 -1.67
C GLU A 50 1.91 16.11 -1.06
N ALA A 51 2.33 17.18 -0.37
CA ALA A 51 3.70 17.28 0.17
C ALA A 51 4.12 15.97 0.85
N PRO A 52 5.37 15.49 0.60
CA PRO A 52 5.75 14.13 0.92
C PRO A 52 5.53 13.84 2.41
N ALA A 53 4.70 12.83 2.69
CA ALA A 53 4.66 12.25 4.02
C ALA A 53 6.05 11.67 4.36
N PRO A 54 6.51 11.76 5.62
CA PRO A 54 7.80 11.22 6.01
C PRO A 54 7.92 9.74 5.63
N VAL A 55 9.01 9.38 4.97
CA VAL A 55 9.31 7.98 4.61
C VAL A 55 9.56 7.22 5.91
N LYS A 56 8.82 6.13 6.14
CA LYS A 56 9.11 5.23 7.24
C LYS A 56 10.40 4.48 6.89
N VAL A 57 11.50 4.84 7.51
CA VAL A 57 12.75 4.08 7.41
C VAL A 57 12.58 2.84 8.29
N THR A 58 12.44 1.68 7.67
CA THR A 58 12.56 0.40 8.36
C THR A 58 14.05 0.10 8.55
N ALA A 59 14.46 -0.09 9.80
CA ALA A 59 15.81 -0.53 10.18
C ALA A 59 16.09 -1.96 9.73
#